data_AF-A0A832TEZ1-F1
#
_entry.id   AF-A0A832TEZ1-F1
#
_cell.length_a   1.000
_cell.length_b   1.000
_cell.length_c   1.000
_cell.angle_alpha   90.00
_cell.angle_beta   90.00
_cell.angle_gamma   90.00
#
_symmetry.space_group_name_H-M   'P 1'
#
loop_
_entity.id
_entity.type
_entity.pdbx_description
1 polymer ?
#
loop_
_entity_poly.entity_id
_entity_poly.type
_entity_poly.pdbx_seq_one_letter_code
_entity_poly.pdbx_strand_id
1 'polypeptide(L)'
;VWVMDTTVDTICHGADLAVPGISKLESGIEKNHTVAVMSLKGELIALGESRMSSDEMKNNNKGVAIKTKKVFMDPGVYPRVQRKEN
;
A
#
# COMPACT_ATOMS: atom_id res chain seq x y z
N VAL A 1 -1.03 -2.02 7.32
CA VAL A 1 -0.62 -2.81 6.13
C VAL A 1 0.78 -2.38 5.74
N TRP A 2 1.67 -3.33 5.48
CA TRP A 2 3.06 -3.07 5.10
C TRP A 2 3.27 -3.38 3.63
N VAL A 3 4.01 -2.53 2.95
CA VAL A 3 4.24 -2.62 1.51
C VAL A 3 5.69 -2.96 1.17
N MET A 4 5.90 -3.50 -0.04
CA MET A 4 7.25 -3.67 -0.57
C MET A 4 7.94 -2.32 -0.75
N ASP A 5 9.25 -2.26 -0.55
CA ASP A 5 10.06 -1.05 -0.73
C ASP A 5 9.90 -0.44 -2.14
N THR A 6 9.71 -1.29 -3.14
CA THR A 6 9.45 -0.90 -4.55
C THR A 6 8.15 -0.12 -4.75
N THR A 7 7.21 -0.26 -3.82
CA THR A 7 5.87 0.35 -3.87
C THR A 7 5.81 1.68 -3.13
N VAL A 8 6.74 1.93 -2.19
CA VAL A 8 6.72 3.10 -1.28
C VAL A 8 6.65 4.41 -2.05
N ASP A 9 7.61 4.66 -2.93
CA ASP A 9 7.68 5.93 -3.68
C ASP A 9 6.45 6.14 -4.56
N THR A 10 5.87 5.06 -5.10
CA THR A 10 4.65 5.12 -5.91
C THR A 10 3.47 5.64 -5.08
N ILE A 11 3.35 5.20 -3.81
CA ILE A 11 2.31 5.69 -2.89
C ILE A 11 2.59 7.12 -2.44
N CYS A 12 3.85 7.53 -2.28
CA CYS A 12 4.21 8.91 -1.96
C CYS A 12 3.72 9.91 -3.02
N HIS A 13 3.61 9.46 -4.28
CA HIS A 13 3.03 10.23 -5.38
C HIS A 13 1.49 10.17 -5.45
N GLY A 14 0.83 9.58 -4.45
CA GLY A 14 -0.63 9.53 -4.33
C GLY A 14 -1.30 8.35 -5.03
N ALA A 15 -0.54 7.35 -5.50
CA ALA A 15 -1.13 6.16 -6.07
C ALA A 15 -1.90 5.34 -5.01
N ASP A 16 -2.94 4.62 -5.47
CA ASP A 16 -3.62 3.63 -4.67
C ASP A 16 -2.78 2.35 -4.52
N LEU A 17 -2.93 1.66 -3.39
CA LEU A 17 -2.21 0.41 -3.13
C LEU A 17 -2.96 -0.76 -3.75
N ALA A 18 -2.34 -1.40 -4.73
CA ALA A 18 -2.78 -2.67 -5.28
C ALA A 18 -2.27 -3.87 -4.45
N VAL A 19 -2.99 -4.99 -4.50
CA VAL A 19 -2.65 -6.21 -3.73
C VAL A 19 -1.19 -6.67 -3.92
N PRO A 20 -0.60 -6.69 -5.13
CA PRO A 20 0.79 -7.11 -5.32
C PRO A 20 1.83 -6.26 -4.58
N GLY A 21 1.49 -5.04 -4.18
CA GLY A 21 2.38 -4.16 -3.42
C GLY A 21 2.40 -4.47 -1.92
N ILE A 22 1.49 -5.31 -1.43
CA ILE A 22 1.39 -5.69 -0.01
C ILE A 22 2.45 -6.76 0.31
N SER A 23 3.26 -6.51 1.33
CA SER A 23 4.21 -7.50 1.86
C SER A 23 3.65 -8.25 3.07
N LYS A 24 2.93 -7.56 3.97
CA LYS A 24 2.22 -8.17 5.09
C LYS A 24 1.05 -7.29 5.54
N LEU A 25 0.05 -7.88 6.19
CA LEU A 25 -1.14 -7.18 6.67
C LEU A 25 -1.65 -7.78 7.98
N GLU A 26 -2.32 -6.95 8.78
CA GLU A 26 -3.04 -7.39 9.97
C GLU A 26 -4.34 -8.11 9.59
N SER A 27 -4.73 -9.13 10.36
CA SER A 27 -6.05 -9.74 10.27
C SER A 27 -7.14 -8.80 10.81
N GLY A 28 -8.39 -9.00 10.35
CA GLY A 28 -9.54 -8.23 10.85
C GLY A 28 -9.72 -6.86 10.18
N ILE A 29 -9.01 -6.61 9.08
CA ILE A 29 -9.29 -5.45 8.23
C ILE A 29 -10.59 -5.73 7.46
N GLU A 30 -11.55 -4.81 7.56
CA GLU A 30 -12.78 -4.86 6.79
C GLU A 30 -12.81 -3.76 5.73
N LYS A 31 -13.75 -3.89 4.77
CA LYS A 31 -13.98 -2.85 3.76
C LYS A 31 -14.37 -1.54 4.45
N ASN A 32 -13.90 -0.44 3.88
CA ASN A 32 -14.08 0.93 4.36
C ASN A 32 -13.38 1.27 5.69
N HIS A 33 -12.63 0.34 6.31
CA HIS A 33 -11.78 0.69 7.45
C HIS A 33 -10.70 1.70 7.05
N THR A 34 -10.36 2.59 7.97
CA THR A 34 -9.16 3.42 7.85
C THR A 34 -7.94 2.57 8.18
N VAL A 35 -6.99 2.51 7.25
CA VAL A 35 -5.82 1.64 7.34
C VAL A 35 -4.55 2.47 7.16
N ALA A 36 -3.58 2.24 8.04
CA ALA A 36 -2.23 2.77 7.88
C ALA A 36 -1.43 1.93 6.87
N VAL A 37 -0.81 2.61 5.92
CA VAL A 37 0.16 2.06 4.98
C VAL A 37 1.56 2.37 5.49
N MET A 38 2.36 1.33 5.71
CA MET A 38 3.65 1.43 6.37
C MET A 38 4.77 0.81 5.54
N SER A 39 5.99 1.34 5.69
CA SER A 39 7.20 0.67 5.18
C SER A 39 7.50 -0.55 6.04
N LEU A 40 8.26 -1.52 5.52
CA LEU A 40 8.71 -2.68 6.30
C LEU A 40 9.57 -2.32 7.53
N LYS A 41 10.10 -1.09 7.59
CA LYS A 41 10.85 -0.53 8.72
C LYS A 41 9.96 0.10 9.79
N GLY A 42 8.64 0.15 9.58
CA GLY A 42 7.69 0.72 10.54
C GLY A 42 7.45 2.22 10.37
N GLU A 43 7.81 2.81 9.23
CA GLU A 43 7.55 4.22 8.96
C GLU A 43 6.14 4.40 8.38
N LEU A 44 5.46 5.47 8.77
CA LEU A 44 4.15 5.82 8.20
C LEU A 44 4.33 6.43 6.80
N ILE A 45 3.74 5.81 5.80
CA ILE A 45 3.75 6.31 4.41
C ILE A 45 2.48 7.11 4.15
N ALA A 46 1.32 6.49 4.39
CA ALA A 46 0.01 7.05 4.08
C ALA A 46 -1.10 6.48 4.98
N LEU A 47 -2.21 7.20 5.05
CA LEU A 47 -3.50 6.67 5.50
C LEU A 47 -4.41 6.49 4.28
N GLY A 48 -5.19 5.40 4.30
CA GLY A 48 -6.12 5.08 3.24
C GLY A 48 -7.39 4.37 3.74
N GLU A 49 -8.34 4.21 2.84
CA GLU A 49 -9.59 3.50 3.07
C GLU A 49 -9.50 2.12 2.42
N SER A 50 -9.76 1.06 3.18
CA SER A 50 -9.69 -0.30 2.68
C SER A 50 -10.79 -0.56 1.65
N ARG A 51 -10.42 -1.14 0.50
CA ARG A 51 -11.36 -1.62 -0.53
C ARG A 51 -11.59 -3.12 -0.46
N MET A 52 -10.80 -3.82 0.33
CA MET A 52 -10.84 -5.27 0.51
C MET A 52 -10.82 -5.63 2.00
N SER A 53 -11.33 -6.80 2.36
CA SER A 53 -11.05 -7.37 3.69
C SER A 53 -9.64 -7.95 3.77
N SER A 54 -9.13 -8.23 4.97
CA SER A 54 -7.83 -8.90 5.14
C SER A 54 -7.77 -10.25 4.41
N ASP A 55 -8.89 -10.97 4.36
CA ASP A 55 -8.96 -12.28 3.70
C ASP A 55 -8.99 -12.13 2.18
N GLU A 56 -9.69 -11.13 1.66
CA GLU A 56 -9.68 -10.80 0.23
C GLU A 56 -8.28 -10.35 -0.21
N MET A 57 -7.57 -9.56 0.60
CA MET A 57 -6.18 -9.15 0.30
C MET A 57 -5.21 -10.33 0.27
N LYS A 58 -5.46 -11.39 1.05
CA LYS A 58 -4.63 -12.61 1.06
C LYS A 58 -4.93 -13.55 -0.10
N ASN A 59 -6.20 -13.65 -0.50
CA ASN A 59 -6.66 -14.64 -1.48
C ASN A 59 -6.67 -14.12 -2.93
N ASN A 60 -6.57 -12.81 -3.15
CA ASN A 60 -6.54 -12.22 -4.48
C ASN A 60 -5.12 -11.81 -4.89
N ASN A 61 -4.80 -11.94 -6.19
CA ASN A 61 -3.49 -11.54 -6.74
C ASN A 61 -3.55 -10.22 -7.52
N LYS A 62 -4.72 -9.59 -7.61
CA LYS A 62 -4.96 -8.37 -8.41
C LYS A 62 -6.02 -7.49 -7.75
N GLY A 63 -6.07 -6.24 -8.18
CA GLY A 63 -7.05 -5.25 -7.72
C GLY A 63 -6.49 -4.25 -6.72
N VAL A 64 -7.26 -3.20 -6.47
CA VAL A 64 -6.93 -2.13 -5.52
C VAL A 64 -7.34 -2.56 -4.12
N ALA A 65 -6.37 -2.69 -3.22
CA ALA A 65 -6.59 -3.10 -1.83
C ALA A 65 -6.91 -1.91 -0.92
N ILE A 66 -6.21 -0.78 -1.09
CA ILE A 66 -6.40 0.42 -0.28
C ILE A 66 -6.43 1.63 -1.20
N LYS A 67 -7.48 2.45 -1.04
CA LYS A 67 -7.55 3.76 -1.67
C LYS A 67 -6.80 4.78 -0.80
N THR A 68 -5.76 5.39 -1.35
CA THR A 68 -4.93 6.37 -0.63
C THR A 68 -5.75 7.63 -0.36
N LYS A 69 -5.65 8.16 0.87
CA LYS A 69 -6.39 9.37 1.29
C LYS A 69 -5.46 10.51 1.65
N LYS A 70 -4.44 10.22 2.46
CA LYS A 70 -3.46 11.21 2.89
C LYS A 70 -2.08 10.59 2.93
N VAL A 71 -1.16 11.19 2.20
CA VAL A 71 0.26 10.83 2.20
C VAL A 71 0.98 11.67 3.26
N PHE A 72 1.90 11.04 3.98
CA PHE A 72 2.72 11.68 5.02
C PHE A 72 4.22 11.62 4.70
N MET A 73 4.67 10.62 3.96
CA MET A 73 6.07 10.47 3.56
C MET A 73 6.37 11.28 2.30
N ASP A 74 7.49 12.01 2.32
CA ASP A 74 7.94 12.78 1.17
C ASP A 74 8.37 11.86 0.01
N PRO A 75 8.09 12.23 -1.25
CA PRO A 75 8.62 11.53 -2.42
C PRO A 75 10.16 11.51 -2.46
N GLY A 76 10.75 10.45 -3.02
CA GLY A 76 12.20 10.35 -3.18
C GLY A 76 12.98 9.85 -1.96
N VAL A 77 12.33 9.61 -0.81
CA VAL A 77 12.93 8.92 0.34
C VAL A 77 13.29 7.47 -0.02
N TYR A 78 12.47 6.83 -0.84
CA TYR A 78 12.71 5.51 -1.42
C TYR A 78 12.98 5.63 -2.92
N PRO A 79 13.88 4.80 -3.49
CA PRO A 79 14.16 4.85 -4.92
C PRO A 79 12.93 4.44 -5.74
N ARG A 80 12.63 5.21 -6.78
CA ARG A 80 11.52 4.91 -7.70
C ARG A 80 11.86 3.70 -8.56
N VAL A 81 11.10 2.63 -8.41
CA VAL A 81 11.24 1.45 -9.26
C VAL A 81 10.33 1.61 -10.49
N GLN A 82 10.95 2.02 -11.61
CA GLN A 82 10.26 2.08 -12.90
C GLN A 82 10.28 0.70 -13.54
N ARG A 83 9.13 0.21 -14.02
CA ARG A 83 9.12 -0.95 -14.91
C ARG A 83 9.82 -0.55 -16.20
N LYS A 84 10.85 -1.30 -16.58
CA LYS A 84 11.34 -1.26 -17.96
C LYS A 84 10.21 -1.78 -18.85
N GLU A 85 9.82 -0.98 -19.84
CA GLU A 85 8.97 -1.45 -20.93
C GLU A 85 9.77 -2.51 -21.71
N ASN A 86 9.18 -3.71 -21.83
CA ASN A 86 9.60 -4.76 -22.75
C ASN A 86 8.47 -4.96 -23.76
#